data_AF-A0A6I3GIS6-F1
#
_entry.id   AF-A0A6I3GIS6-F1
#
_cell.length_a   1.000
_cell.length_b   1.000
_cell.length_c   1.000
_cell.angle_alpha   90.00
_cell.angle_beta   90.00
_cell.angle_gamma   90.00
#
_symmetry.space_group_name_H-M   'P 1'
#
loop_
_entity.id
_entity.type
_entity.pdbx_description
1 polymer ?
#
loop_
_entity_poly.entity_id
_entity_poly.type
_entity_poly.pdbx_seq_one_letter_code
_entity_poly.pdbx_strand_id
1 'polypeptide(L)'
;MSKKVDDLLDQMTLSEQVSLLAGRNMWNTVPNERLGVEKMRVSDGPGGVRGSKFDGPASMNVPCGTAIAATWDLELVRSVGELL
;
A
#
# COMPACT_ATOMS: atom_id res chain seq x y z
N MET A 1 13.45 -1.44 16.41
CA MET A 1 13.03 -0.59 15.27
C MET A 1 14.22 -0.34 14.38
N SER A 2 14.00 0.06 13.13
CA SER A 2 15.10 0.48 12.24
C SER A 2 15.66 1.82 12.71
N LYS A 3 16.97 1.92 12.91
CA LYS A 3 17.64 3.16 13.34
C LYS A 3 17.24 4.38 12.48
N LYS A 4 17.07 4.17 11.17
CA LYS A 4 16.63 5.22 10.23
C LYS A 4 15.23 5.76 10.54
N VAL A 5 14.31 4.90 11.01
CA VAL A 5 12.95 5.33 11.36
C VAL A 5 12.97 6.16 12.63
N ASP A 6 13.70 5.69 13.65
CA ASP A 6 13.83 6.41 14.93
C ASP A 6 14.47 7.80 14.70
N ASP A 7 15.56 7.87 13.92
CA ASP A 7 16.22 9.14 13.57
C ASP A 7 15.28 10.12 12.84
N LEU A 8 14.37 9.63 11.98
CA LEU A 8 13.39 10.47 11.30
C LEU A 8 12.30 10.95 12.27
N LEU A 9 11.83 10.08 13.16
CA LEU A 9 10.80 10.43 14.15
C LEU A 9 11.30 11.50 15.13
N ASP A 10 12.56 11.42 15.56
CA ASP A 10 13.18 12.39 16.47
C ASP A 10 13.33 13.78 15.82
N GLN A 11 13.47 13.83 14.50
CA GLN A 11 13.54 15.07 13.75
C GLN A 11 12.17 15.69 13.46
N MET A 12 11.07 14.96 13.66
CA MET A 12 9.71 15.46 13.41
C MET A 12 9.18 16.30 14.55
N THR A 13 8.45 17.35 14.20
CA THR A 13 7.55 18.03 15.12
C THR A 13 6.38 17.13 15.48
N LEU A 14 5.72 17.40 16.61
CA LEU A 14 4.50 16.68 16.99
C LEU A 14 3.42 16.76 15.89
N SER A 15 3.26 17.92 15.26
CA SER A 15 2.28 18.09 14.18
C SER A 15 2.60 17.22 12.96
N GLU A 16 3.87 17.08 12.59
CA GLU A 16 4.30 16.17 11.51
C GLU A 16 4.01 14.72 11.88
N GLN A 17 4.32 14.29 13.11
CA GLN A 17 4.01 12.93 13.58
C GLN A 17 2.51 12.63 13.55
N VAL A 18 1.69 13.55 14.09
CA VAL A 18 0.22 13.41 14.09
C VAL A 18 -0.32 13.34 12.67
N SER A 19 0.24 14.09 11.73
CA SER A 19 -0.21 14.09 10.33
C SER A 19 -0.06 12.72 9.65
N LEU A 20 0.90 11.89 10.09
CA LEU A 20 1.14 10.55 9.55
C LEU A 20 0.10 9.51 10.01
N LEU A 21 -0.72 9.83 11.01
CA LEU A 21 -1.72 8.91 11.57
C LEU A 21 -3.02 8.86 10.76
N ALA A 22 -3.13 9.67 9.70
CA ALA A 22 -4.27 9.68 8.80
C ALA A 22 -3.82 9.71 7.33
N GLY A 23 -4.69 9.23 6.44
CA GLY A 23 -4.47 9.41 5.01
C GLY A 23 -4.57 10.88 4.62
N ARG A 24 -3.72 11.32 3.69
CA ARG A 24 -3.86 12.63 3.03
C ARG A 24 -5.16 12.71 2.23
N ASN A 25 -5.53 11.59 1.62
CA ASN A 25 -6.80 11.35 0.94
C ASN A 25 -7.07 9.84 0.93
N MET A 26 -8.10 9.41 0.20
CA MET A 26 -8.50 7.99 0.13
C MET A 26 -7.39 7.01 -0.26
N TRP A 27 -6.35 7.46 -0.97
CA TRP A 27 -5.38 6.57 -1.60
C TRP A 27 -3.92 6.92 -1.29
N ASN A 28 -3.64 7.95 -0.49
CA ASN A 28 -2.27 8.39 -0.27
C ASN A 28 -2.04 8.78 1.21
N THR A 29 -0.86 8.48 1.73
CA THR A 29 -0.40 8.99 3.03
C THR A 29 0.02 10.45 2.94
N VAL A 30 0.21 11.09 4.10
CA VAL A 30 0.79 12.44 4.18
C VAL A 30 2.31 12.35 3.99
N PRO A 31 2.92 13.13 3.06
CA PRO A 31 4.37 13.23 2.94
C PRO A 31 4.95 14.13 4.04
N ASN A 32 6.20 13.89 4.42
CA ASN A 32 7.02 14.87 5.15
C ASN A 32 8.13 15.37 4.22
N GLU A 33 7.84 16.45 3.48
CA GLU A 33 8.75 17.00 2.46
C GLU A 33 10.06 17.53 3.06
N ARG A 34 10.01 18.10 4.27
CA ARG A 34 11.20 18.62 4.98
C ARG A 34 12.21 17.52 5.27
N LEU A 35 11.74 16.33 5.63
CA LEU A 35 12.57 15.17 5.93
C LEU A 35 12.72 14.21 4.74
N GLY A 36 12.23 14.58 3.56
CA GLY A 36 12.33 13.75 2.35
C GLY A 36 11.52 12.45 2.41
N VAL A 37 10.48 12.38 3.24
CA VAL A 37 9.56 11.23 3.29
C VAL A 37 8.44 11.46 2.28
N GLU A 38 8.46 10.70 1.19
CA GLU A 38 7.43 10.77 0.18
C GLU A 38 6.10 10.18 0.65
N LYS A 39 5.02 10.58 -0.03
CA LYS A 39 3.72 9.94 0.17
C LYS A 39 3.77 8.51 -0.37
N MET A 40 3.15 7.59 0.35
CA MET A 40 2.87 6.24 -0.15
C MET A 40 1.46 6.23 -0.75
N ARG A 41 1.32 5.65 -1.94
CA ARG A 41 0.03 5.37 -2.54
C ARG A 41 -0.42 3.96 -2.16
N VAL A 42 -1.68 3.83 -1.79
CA VAL A 42 -2.37 2.55 -1.59
C VAL A 42 -3.46 2.38 -2.64
N SER A 43 -3.85 1.13 -2.88
CA SER A 43 -4.95 0.74 -3.75
C SER A 43 -5.64 -0.46 -3.13
N ASP A 44 -6.95 -0.60 -3.38
CA ASP A 44 -7.63 -1.85 -3.05
C ASP A 44 -7.02 -3.02 -3.83
N GLY A 45 -7.19 -4.17 -3.18
CA GLY A 45 -7.06 -5.53 -3.68
C GLY A 45 -7.95 -6.43 -2.81
N PRO A 46 -8.35 -7.61 -3.31
CA PRO A 46 -7.46 -8.78 -3.24
C PRO A 46 -7.37 -9.59 -4.55
N GLY A 47 -8.12 -9.18 -5.58
CA GLY A 47 -8.14 -9.82 -6.90
C GLY A 47 -7.47 -8.99 -8.00
N GLY A 48 -6.66 -8.00 -7.65
CA GLY A 48 -6.07 -7.06 -8.60
C GLY A 48 -5.82 -5.68 -7.99
N VAL A 49 -5.02 -4.86 -8.67
CA VAL A 49 -4.73 -3.47 -8.26
C VAL A 49 -5.68 -2.52 -8.98
N ARG A 50 -6.72 -2.02 -8.31
CA ARG A 50 -7.71 -1.11 -8.95
C ARG A 50 -7.13 0.27 -9.30
N GLY A 51 -6.23 0.78 -8.47
CA GLY A 51 -5.74 2.15 -8.53
C GLY A 51 -6.61 3.15 -7.75
N SER A 52 -6.39 4.44 -8.00
CA SER A 52 -6.95 5.55 -7.21
C SER A 52 -8.30 6.07 -7.71
N LYS A 53 -8.94 5.37 -8.65
CA LYS A 53 -10.24 5.72 -9.22
C LYS A 53 -11.07 4.44 -9.40
N PHE A 54 -12.38 4.56 -9.31
CA PHE A 54 -13.28 3.43 -9.54
C PHE A 54 -13.45 3.15 -11.04
N ASP A 55 -13.41 4.19 -11.87
CA ASP A 55 -13.37 4.17 -13.34
C ASP A 55 -11.93 4.34 -13.87
N GLY A 56 -10.99 3.68 -13.19
CA GLY A 56 -9.56 3.76 -13.48
C GLY A 56 -9.15 3.11 -14.81
N PRO A 57 -7.86 3.20 -15.14
CA PRO A 57 -7.31 2.46 -16.28
C PRO A 57 -7.52 0.95 -16.10
N ALA A 58 -7.47 0.21 -17.21
CA ALA A 58 -7.50 -1.24 -17.16
C ALA A 58 -6.39 -1.79 -16.26
N SER A 59 -6.72 -2.83 -15.49
CA SER A 59 -5.80 -3.53 -14.60
C SER A 59 -6.05 -5.03 -14.67
N MET A 60 -5.12 -5.81 -14.15
CA MET A 60 -5.24 -7.26 -14.10
C MET A 60 -6.25 -7.69 -13.03
N ASN A 61 -7.22 -8.51 -13.43
CA ASN A 61 -8.21 -9.09 -12.54
C ASN A 61 -7.98 -10.60 -12.47
N VAL A 62 -7.52 -11.07 -11.32
CA VAL A 62 -7.26 -12.50 -11.06
C VAL A 62 -8.52 -13.17 -10.47
N PRO A 63 -8.64 -14.51 -10.53
CA PRO A 63 -9.76 -15.21 -9.91
C PRO A 63 -9.92 -14.86 -8.43
N CYS A 64 -11.14 -14.93 -7.91
CA CYS A 64 -11.39 -14.63 -6.50
C CYS A 64 -10.66 -15.61 -5.56
N GLY A 65 -10.43 -15.18 -4.31
CA GLY A 65 -9.64 -15.96 -3.35
C GLY A 65 -10.16 -17.38 -3.11
N THR A 66 -11.47 -17.63 -3.21
CA THR A 66 -12.02 -18.99 -3.08
C THR A 66 -11.73 -19.87 -4.29
N ALA A 67 -11.70 -19.32 -5.51
CA ALA A 67 -11.30 -20.05 -6.70
C ALA A 67 -9.79 -20.38 -6.69
N ILE A 68 -8.96 -19.42 -6.26
CA ILE A 68 -7.52 -19.66 -6.05
C ILE A 68 -7.31 -20.71 -4.96
N ALA A 69 -7.99 -20.61 -3.82
CA ALA A 69 -7.88 -21.59 -2.74
C ALA A 69 -8.33 -23.00 -3.14
N ALA A 70 -9.33 -23.12 -4.03
CA ALA A 70 -9.80 -24.41 -4.55
C ALA A 70 -8.76 -25.17 -5.39
N THR A 71 -7.65 -24.52 -5.77
CA THR A 71 -6.52 -25.18 -6.42
C THR A 71 -5.67 -26.00 -5.44
N TRP A 72 -5.72 -25.67 -4.15
CA TRP A 72 -4.85 -26.23 -3.11
C TRP A 72 -3.36 -26.17 -3.44
N ASP A 73 -2.97 -25.19 -4.26
CA ASP A 73 -1.61 -25.03 -4.77
C ASP A 73 -0.95 -23.77 -4.19
N LEU A 74 0.00 -23.98 -3.28
CA LEU A 74 0.74 -22.90 -2.62
C LEU A 74 1.72 -22.19 -3.57
N GLU A 75 2.25 -22.90 -4.57
CA GLU A 75 3.16 -22.29 -5.55
C GLU A 75 2.36 -21.37 -6.46
N LEU A 76 1.18 -21.80 -6.91
CA LEU A 76 0.27 -20.95 -7.67
C LEU A 76 -0.17 -19.71 -6.88
N VAL A 77 -0.51 -19.84 -5.60
CA VAL A 77 -0.86 -18.69 -4.74
C VAL A 77 0.30 -17.70 -4.66
N ARG A 78 1.54 -18.18 -4.53
CA ARG A 78 2.74 -17.33 -4.52
C ARG A 78 2.92 -16.62 -5.87
N SER A 79 2.79 -17.34 -6.99
CA SER A 79 2.93 -16.76 -8.33
C SER A 79 1.86 -15.71 -8.61
N VAL A 80 0.62 -15.90 -8.14
CA VAL A 80 -0.42 -14.86 -8.21
C VAL A 80 -0.02 -13.65 -7.35
N GLY A 81 0.53 -13.85 -6.16
CA GLY A 81 1.02 -12.77 -5.31
C GLY A 81 2.18 -11.97 -5.89
N GLU A 82 3.10 -12.61 -6.62
CA GLU A 82 4.24 -11.97 -7.29
C GLU A 82 3.82 -11.19 -8.55
N LEU A 83 2.72 -11.60 -9.18
CA LEU A 83 2.12 -10.91 -10.33
C LEU A 83 1.39 -9.62 -9.94
N LEU A 84 0.92 -9.52 -8.69
CA LEU A 84 0.16 -8.39 -8.13
C LEU A 84 1.08 -7.31 -7.53
#